data_AF-A0A9N8Z876-F1
#
_entry.id   AF-A0A9N8Z876-F1
#
_cell.length_a   1.000
_cell.length_b   1.000
_cell.length_c   1.000
_cell.angle_alpha   90.00
_cell.angle_beta   90.00
_cell.angle_gamma   90.00
#
_symmetry.space_group_name_H-M   'P 1'
#
loop_
_entity.id
_entity.type
_entity.pdbx_description
1 polymer ?
#
loop_
_entity_poly.entity_id
_entity_poly.type
_entity_poly.pdbx_seq_one_letter_code
_entity_poly.pdbx_strand_id
1 'polypeptide(L)'
;MSSLNSETDGLIDALLQSSTKSPEEITEVLGVLSVALDGPRGPQVTQAVLSAVPLPNFFTFLESPSESVVNAAGIVLEKLLRAVTYADIISSELKDYFRLGLSSPLPKVCLLTLGQIEKCLANEEYIIDLVNSPLYDSAIKVIGNEDIPTSTRAADFVVKIAENPNGLQAIFDTRRIARLNELSER
;
A
#
# COMPACT_ATOMS: atom_id res chain seq x y z
N MET A 1 26.43 -16.30 15.18
CA MET A 1 25.54 -15.87 14.06
C MET A 1 24.23 -16.67 13.99
N SER A 2 23.93 -17.59 14.92
CA SER A 2 22.76 -18.48 14.85
C SER A 2 21.47 -17.97 15.49
N SER A 3 21.51 -17.01 16.44
CA SER A 3 20.29 -16.63 17.19
C SER A 3 19.33 -15.70 16.43
N LEU A 4 19.80 -15.01 15.39
CA LEU A 4 18.96 -14.05 14.66
C LEU A 4 18.03 -14.75 13.66
N ASN A 5 18.50 -15.84 13.07
CA ASN A 5 17.65 -16.67 12.22
C ASN A 5 16.52 -17.24 13.08
N SER A 6 16.82 -17.79 14.27
CA SER A 6 15.76 -18.34 15.14
C SER A 6 14.70 -17.32 15.59
N GLU A 7 15.07 -16.06 15.83
CA GLU A 7 14.10 -15.02 16.20
C GLU A 7 13.22 -14.59 15.01
N THR A 8 13.82 -14.44 13.83
CA THR A 8 13.09 -14.08 12.60
C THR A 8 12.21 -15.24 12.14
N ASP A 9 12.71 -16.46 12.22
CA ASP A 9 11.98 -17.70 11.91
C ASP A 9 10.77 -17.85 12.85
N GLY A 10 10.93 -17.57 14.15
CA GLY A 10 9.82 -17.57 15.11
C GLY A 10 8.74 -16.53 14.80
N LEU A 11 9.11 -15.35 14.30
CA LEU A 11 8.15 -14.33 13.84
C LEU A 11 7.42 -14.77 12.57
N ILE A 12 8.13 -15.38 11.62
CA ILE A 12 7.55 -15.92 10.38
C ILE A 12 6.54 -17.02 10.73
N ASP A 13 6.91 -17.97 11.58
CA ASP A 13 6.01 -19.04 12.03
C ASP A 13 4.77 -18.47 12.73
N ALA A 14 4.94 -17.46 13.58
CA ALA A 14 3.82 -16.80 14.25
C ALA A 14 2.87 -16.09 13.27
N LEU A 15 3.40 -15.47 12.20
CA LEU A 15 2.61 -14.83 11.15
C LEU A 15 1.84 -15.87 10.31
N LEU A 16 2.48 -16.99 9.97
CA LEU A 16 1.85 -18.08 9.23
C LEU A 16 0.72 -18.75 10.03
N GLN A 17 0.82 -18.73 11.37
CA GLN A 17 -0.20 -19.21 12.29
C GLN A 17 -1.19 -18.13 12.77
N SER A 18 -1.23 -16.97 12.10
CA SER A 18 -2.09 -15.85 12.50
C SER A 18 -3.59 -16.19 12.52
N SER A 19 -4.05 -17.13 11.70
CA SER A 19 -5.45 -17.57 11.66
C SER A 19 -5.94 -18.26 12.95
N THR A 20 -5.02 -18.74 13.80
CA THR A 20 -5.35 -19.40 15.06
C THR A 20 -5.09 -18.53 16.30
N LYS A 21 -4.67 -17.28 16.10
CA LYS A 21 -4.25 -16.36 17.17
C LYS A 21 -5.35 -15.35 17.51
N SER A 22 -5.35 -14.85 18.74
CA SER A 22 -6.23 -13.75 19.13
C SER A 22 -5.78 -12.43 18.48
N PRO A 23 -6.68 -11.42 18.36
CA PRO A 23 -6.30 -10.11 17.85
C PRO A 23 -5.16 -9.44 18.64
N GLU A 24 -5.09 -9.66 19.95
CA GLU A 24 -4.03 -9.14 20.82
C GLU A 24 -2.69 -9.78 20.47
N GLU A 25 -2.65 -11.10 20.30
CA GLU A 25 -1.45 -11.85 19.90
C GLU A 25 -0.97 -11.43 18.51
N ILE A 26 -1.89 -11.24 17.55
CA ILE A 26 -1.56 -10.76 16.20
C ILE A 26 -0.97 -9.34 16.28
N THR A 27 -1.59 -8.47 17.07
CA THR A 27 -1.11 -7.09 17.27
C THR A 27 0.30 -7.08 17.87
N GLU A 28 0.57 -7.96 18.85
CA GLU A 28 1.89 -8.11 19.45
C GLU A 28 2.93 -8.60 18.43
N VAL A 29 2.63 -9.66 17.67
CA VAL A 29 3.52 -10.20 16.64
C VAL A 29 3.86 -9.13 15.59
N LEU A 30 2.86 -8.39 15.10
CA LEU A 30 3.05 -7.29 14.17
C LEU A 30 3.86 -6.14 14.79
N GLY A 31 3.66 -5.87 16.09
CA GLY A 31 4.44 -4.89 16.85
C GLY A 31 5.92 -5.27 16.92
N VAL A 32 6.22 -6.53 17.27
CA VAL A 32 7.61 -7.04 17.32
C VAL A 32 8.25 -6.99 15.94
N LEU A 33 7.53 -7.44 14.90
CA LEU A 33 8.00 -7.35 13.53
C LEU A 33 8.28 -5.91 13.10
N SER A 34 7.38 -4.99 13.42
CA SER A 34 7.54 -3.57 13.14
C SER A 34 8.85 -3.03 13.72
N VAL A 35 9.18 -3.37 14.97
CA VAL A 35 10.46 -2.99 15.61
C VAL A 35 11.65 -3.64 14.89
N ALA A 36 11.56 -4.93 14.55
CA ALA A 36 12.62 -5.64 13.87
C ALA A 36 12.95 -5.05 12.48
N LEU A 37 11.92 -4.60 11.74
CA LEU A 37 12.05 -4.00 10.41
C LEU A 37 12.76 -2.63 10.42
N ASP A 38 12.66 -1.85 11.50
CA ASP A 38 13.39 -0.57 11.65
C ASP A 38 14.76 -0.76 12.32
N GLY A 39 15.08 -1.96 12.79
CA GLY A 39 16.34 -2.25 13.46
C GLY A 39 17.56 -2.21 12.53
N PRO A 40 18.79 -2.32 13.07
CA PRO A 40 20.03 -2.34 12.28
C PRO A 40 20.10 -3.47 11.24
N ARG A 41 19.25 -4.49 11.39
CA ARG A 41 19.12 -5.64 10.48
C ARG A 41 17.79 -5.65 9.72
N GLY A 42 17.10 -4.52 9.68
CA GLY A 42 15.83 -4.33 8.99
C GLY A 42 15.83 -4.87 7.56
N PRO A 43 16.83 -4.58 6.71
CA PRO A 43 16.89 -5.10 5.35
C PRO A 43 16.90 -6.64 5.28
N GLN A 44 17.63 -7.32 6.18
CA GLN A 44 17.68 -8.78 6.23
C GLN A 44 16.34 -9.36 6.71
N VAL A 45 15.70 -8.72 7.70
CA VAL A 45 14.37 -9.12 8.20
C VAL A 45 13.33 -8.94 7.10
N THR A 46 13.31 -7.80 6.41
CA THR A 46 12.41 -7.55 5.27
C THR A 46 12.56 -8.63 4.22
N GLN A 47 13.80 -8.96 3.83
CA GLN A 47 14.06 -9.99 2.84
C GLN A 47 13.58 -11.38 3.30
N ALA A 48 13.88 -11.77 4.54
CA ALA A 48 13.46 -13.05 5.10
C ALA A 48 11.93 -13.17 5.15
N VAL A 49 11.26 -12.13 5.64
CA VAL A 49 9.80 -12.09 5.76
C VAL A 49 9.13 -12.12 4.38
N LEU A 50 9.57 -11.30 3.43
CA LEU A 50 8.99 -11.29 2.07
C LEU A 50 9.28 -12.59 1.28
N SER A 51 10.33 -13.32 1.65
CA SER A 51 10.63 -14.63 1.05
C SER A 51 9.77 -15.76 1.62
N ALA A 52 9.30 -15.63 2.85
CA ALA A 52 8.57 -16.69 3.54
C ALA A 52 7.05 -16.43 3.64
N VAL A 53 6.64 -15.17 3.79
CA VAL A 53 5.25 -14.76 3.95
C VAL A 53 4.86 -13.91 2.74
N PRO A 54 3.93 -14.39 1.89
CA PRO A 54 3.44 -13.63 0.76
C PRO A 54 2.89 -12.27 1.20
N LEU A 55 3.30 -11.21 0.52
CA LEU A 55 2.84 -9.85 0.78
C LEU A 55 1.30 -9.72 0.80
N PRO A 56 0.52 -10.41 -0.06
CA PRO A 56 -0.93 -10.52 0.05
C PRO A 56 -1.47 -10.88 1.44
N ASN A 57 -0.79 -11.74 2.21
CA ASN A 57 -1.23 -12.14 3.54
C ASN A 57 -1.20 -10.98 4.54
N PHE A 58 -0.35 -9.98 4.32
CA PHE A 58 -0.35 -8.79 5.17
C PHE A 58 -1.55 -7.88 4.89
N PHE A 59 -2.05 -7.86 3.65
CA PHE A 59 -3.25 -7.10 3.29
C PHE A 59 -4.50 -7.67 3.94
N THR A 60 -4.58 -8.99 4.18
CA THR A 60 -5.75 -9.58 4.87
C THR A 60 -5.90 -9.09 6.31
N PHE A 61 -4.82 -8.66 6.96
CA PHE A 61 -4.92 -8.05 8.30
C PHE A 61 -5.60 -6.68 8.29
N LEU A 62 -5.63 -6.00 7.15
CA LEU A 62 -6.36 -4.73 7.00
C LEU A 62 -7.88 -4.91 6.96
N GLU A 63 -8.35 -6.14 6.73
CA GLU A 63 -9.77 -6.51 6.77
C GLU A 63 -10.23 -6.96 8.17
N SER A 64 -9.32 -6.94 9.16
CA SER A 64 -9.62 -7.33 10.53
C SER A 64 -10.67 -6.41 11.16
N PRO A 65 -11.62 -6.93 11.95
CA PRO A 65 -12.54 -6.10 12.73
C PRO A 65 -11.84 -5.38 13.89
N SER A 66 -10.62 -5.79 14.24
CA SER A 66 -9.83 -5.16 15.30
C SER A 66 -9.01 -3.98 14.76
N GLU A 67 -9.34 -2.78 15.22
CA GLU A 67 -8.61 -1.56 14.87
C GLU A 67 -7.11 -1.65 15.25
N SER A 68 -6.76 -2.34 16.34
CA SER A 68 -5.36 -2.51 16.75
C SER A 68 -4.57 -3.33 15.73
N VAL A 69 -5.18 -4.40 15.21
CA VAL A 69 -4.58 -5.26 14.18
C VAL A 69 -4.40 -4.48 12.89
N VAL A 70 -5.44 -3.77 12.45
CA VAL A 70 -5.36 -2.96 11.21
C VAL A 70 -4.29 -1.88 11.35
N ASN A 71 -4.20 -1.23 12.50
CA ASN A 71 -3.20 -0.21 12.75
C ASN A 71 -1.77 -0.77 12.74
N ALA A 72 -1.53 -1.90 13.40
CA ALA A 72 -0.23 -2.57 13.43
C ALA A 72 0.17 -3.10 12.04
N ALA A 73 -0.78 -3.71 11.33
CA ALA A 73 -0.58 -4.22 9.98
C ALA A 73 -0.24 -3.10 8.99
N GLY A 74 -0.92 -1.95 9.07
CA GLY A 74 -0.61 -0.79 8.23
C GLY A 74 0.83 -0.30 8.43
N ILE A 75 1.35 -0.30 9.67
CA ILE A 75 2.74 0.10 9.96
C ILE A 75 3.74 -0.91 9.38
N VAL A 76 3.46 -2.21 9.56
CA VAL A 76 4.31 -3.28 9.01
C VAL A 76 4.31 -3.24 7.48
N LEU A 77 3.14 -3.10 6.85
CA LEU A 77 3.02 -2.96 5.41
C LEU A 77 3.78 -1.73 4.90
N GLU A 78 3.65 -0.58 5.56
CA GLU A 78 4.42 0.61 5.19
C GLU A 78 5.92 0.31 5.11
N LYS A 79 6.45 -0.42 6.10
CA LYS A 79 7.88 -0.79 6.18
C LYS A 79 8.28 -1.82 5.14
N LEU A 80 7.51 -2.90 4.99
CA LEU A 80 7.77 -3.96 4.01
C LEU A 80 7.72 -3.41 2.58
N LEU A 81 6.76 -2.54 2.30
CA LEU A 81 6.55 -1.95 0.99
C LEU A 81 7.62 -0.91 0.63
N ARG A 82 8.47 -0.45 1.56
CA ARG A 82 9.60 0.46 1.23
C ARG A 82 10.51 -0.11 0.15
N ALA A 83 10.76 -1.43 0.18
CA ALA A 83 11.63 -2.12 -0.77
C ALA A 83 10.94 -2.43 -2.12
N VAL A 84 9.62 -2.35 -2.20
CA VAL A 84 8.85 -2.69 -3.40
C VAL A 84 8.90 -1.53 -4.40
N THR A 85 9.31 -1.78 -5.63
CA THR A 85 9.34 -0.75 -6.68
C THR A 85 7.98 -0.61 -7.36
N TYR A 86 7.78 0.47 -8.12
CA TYR A 86 6.55 0.60 -8.92
C TYR A 86 6.42 -0.51 -9.98
N ALA A 87 7.53 -0.93 -10.58
CA ALA A 87 7.56 -2.05 -11.52
C ALA A 87 7.00 -3.33 -10.89
N ASP A 88 7.43 -3.66 -9.66
CA ASP A 88 6.93 -4.82 -8.93
C ASP A 88 5.41 -4.74 -8.67
N ILE A 89 4.89 -3.54 -8.41
CA ILE A 89 3.47 -3.32 -8.18
C ILE A 89 2.66 -3.60 -9.45
N ILE A 90 3.06 -3.02 -10.59
CA ILE A 90 2.27 -3.08 -11.82
C ILE A 90 2.34 -4.46 -12.51
N SER A 91 3.46 -5.18 -12.33
CA SER A 91 3.73 -6.48 -12.96
C SER A 91 3.25 -7.70 -12.16
N SER A 92 2.67 -7.50 -10.98
CA SER A 92 2.25 -8.59 -10.09
C SER A 92 0.79 -8.49 -9.66
N GLU A 93 0.32 -9.49 -8.91
CA GLU A 93 -1.00 -9.51 -8.27
C GLU A 93 -1.18 -8.38 -7.25
N LEU A 94 -0.09 -7.73 -6.82
CA LEU A 94 -0.14 -6.59 -5.92
C LEU A 94 -1.04 -5.48 -6.46
N LYS A 95 -1.07 -5.27 -7.78
CA LYS A 95 -1.95 -4.29 -8.42
C LYS A 95 -3.41 -4.38 -7.95
N ASP A 96 -3.96 -5.58 -7.76
CA ASP A 96 -5.33 -5.73 -7.28
C ASP A 96 -5.49 -5.37 -5.81
N TYR A 97 -4.51 -5.71 -4.97
CA TYR A 97 -4.48 -5.27 -3.57
C TYR A 97 -4.33 -3.75 -3.45
N PHE A 98 -3.52 -3.11 -4.30
CA PHE A 98 -3.42 -1.64 -4.36
C PHE A 98 -4.73 -1.01 -4.85
N ARG A 99 -5.45 -1.66 -5.77
CA ARG A 99 -6.78 -1.17 -6.21
C ARG A 99 -7.80 -1.21 -5.07
N LEU A 100 -7.78 -2.28 -4.28
CA LEU A 100 -8.62 -2.43 -3.08
C LEU A 100 -8.24 -1.41 -2.00
N GLY A 101 -6.93 -1.23 -1.76
CA GLY A 101 -6.42 -0.29 -0.77
C GLY A 101 -6.84 1.16 -1.03
N LEU A 102 -6.85 1.60 -2.30
CA LEU A 102 -7.34 2.93 -2.69
C LEU A 102 -8.85 3.10 -2.43
N SER A 103 -9.60 2.00 -2.44
CA SER A 103 -11.04 1.99 -2.18
C SER A 103 -11.39 1.69 -0.71
N SER A 104 -10.39 1.58 0.15
CA SER A 104 -10.59 1.25 1.56
C SER A 104 -11.31 2.39 2.28
N PRO A 105 -12.29 2.09 3.16
CA PRO A 105 -12.92 3.10 4.01
C PRO A 105 -11.99 3.62 5.10
N LEU A 106 -10.82 2.98 5.29
CA LEU A 106 -9.84 3.38 6.30
C LEU A 106 -8.83 4.36 5.69
N PRO A 107 -8.79 5.63 6.11
CA PRO A 107 -7.90 6.64 5.53
C PRO A 107 -6.43 6.22 5.52
N LYS A 108 -5.96 5.58 6.60
CA LYS A 108 -4.58 5.09 6.72
C LYS A 108 -4.22 4.10 5.62
N VAL A 109 -5.12 3.19 5.26
CA VAL A 109 -4.89 2.21 4.19
C VAL A 109 -4.87 2.90 2.83
N CYS A 110 -5.81 3.82 2.60
CA CYS A 110 -5.85 4.60 1.37
C CYS A 110 -4.56 5.42 1.17
N LEU A 111 -4.12 6.14 2.20
CA LEU A 111 -2.88 6.94 2.19
C LEU A 111 -1.62 6.09 1.98
N LEU A 112 -1.52 4.94 2.66
CA LEU A 112 -0.42 4.00 2.46
C LEU A 112 -0.35 3.55 0.99
N THR A 113 -1.50 3.17 0.45
CA THR A 113 -1.65 2.70 -0.92
C THR A 113 -1.29 3.79 -1.93
N LEU A 114 -1.78 5.01 -1.71
CA LEU A 114 -1.45 6.19 -2.50
C LEU A 114 0.07 6.46 -2.50
N GLY A 115 0.71 6.38 -1.32
CA GLY A 115 2.16 6.54 -1.20
C GLY A 115 2.98 5.50 -1.95
N GLN A 116 2.45 4.28 -2.17
CA GLN A 116 3.15 3.29 -3.00
C GLN A 116 2.96 3.52 -4.49
N ILE A 117 1.77 3.94 -4.93
CA ILE A 117 1.56 4.25 -6.36
C ILE A 117 2.29 5.54 -6.76
N GLU A 118 2.52 6.48 -5.82
CA GLU A 118 3.34 7.69 -6.01
C GLU A 118 4.76 7.36 -6.49
N LYS A 119 5.26 6.14 -6.26
CA LYS A 119 6.56 5.69 -6.78
C LYS A 119 6.65 5.68 -8.31
N CYS A 120 5.52 5.72 -9.02
CA CYS A 120 5.52 5.88 -10.47
C CYS A 120 6.20 7.18 -10.92
N LEU A 121 6.21 8.22 -10.08
CA LEU A 121 6.82 9.52 -10.38
C LEU A 121 8.35 9.45 -10.54
N ALA A 122 8.96 8.29 -10.26
CA ALA A 122 10.40 8.08 -10.41
C ALA A 122 10.87 8.14 -11.88
N ASN A 123 10.02 7.83 -12.86
CA ASN A 123 10.32 7.98 -14.28
C ASN A 123 9.04 8.09 -15.14
N GLU A 124 9.20 8.55 -16.39
CA GLU A 124 8.09 8.79 -17.31
C GLU A 124 7.38 7.51 -17.77
N GLU A 125 8.11 6.42 -17.99
CA GLU A 125 7.52 5.14 -18.42
C GLU A 125 6.50 4.62 -17.39
N TYR A 126 6.80 4.73 -16.11
CA TYR A 126 5.90 4.36 -15.03
C TYR A 126 4.67 5.25 -14.94
N ILE A 127 4.77 6.53 -15.31
CA ILE A 127 3.60 7.41 -15.41
C ILE A 127 2.69 6.92 -16.54
N ILE A 128 3.26 6.56 -17.69
CA ILE A 128 2.50 6.00 -18.83
C ILE A 128 1.81 4.70 -18.42
N ASP A 129 2.51 3.79 -17.75
CA ASP A 129 1.93 2.54 -17.25
C ASP A 129 0.79 2.80 -16.26
N LEU A 130 0.96 3.78 -15.36
CA LEU A 130 -0.05 4.14 -14.39
C LEU A 130 -1.31 4.67 -15.06
N VAL A 131 -1.21 5.64 -15.97
CA VAL A 131 -2.41 6.28 -16.54
C VAL A 131 -3.25 5.33 -17.38
N ASN A 132 -2.61 4.30 -17.94
CA ASN A 132 -3.25 3.20 -18.66
C ASN A 132 -3.76 2.08 -17.73
N SER A 133 -3.46 2.14 -16.43
CA SER A 133 -3.86 1.16 -15.42
C SER A 133 -5.17 1.54 -14.72
N PRO A 134 -5.99 0.55 -14.29
CA PRO A 134 -7.13 0.78 -13.42
C PRO A 134 -6.78 1.49 -12.10
N LEU A 135 -5.52 1.41 -11.66
CA LEU A 135 -5.04 2.09 -10.46
C LEU A 135 -5.21 3.61 -10.55
N TYR A 136 -5.00 4.19 -11.73
CA TYR A 136 -5.15 5.63 -11.89
C TYR A 136 -6.61 6.05 -11.75
N ASP A 137 -7.58 5.25 -12.22
CA ASP A 137 -9.00 5.55 -12.03
C ASP A 137 -9.38 5.49 -10.56
N SER A 138 -8.87 4.49 -9.85
CA SER A 138 -9.05 4.39 -8.41
C SER A 138 -8.43 5.59 -7.68
N ALA A 139 -7.23 6.03 -8.07
CA ALA A 139 -6.56 7.18 -7.46
C ALA A 139 -7.35 8.49 -7.64
N ILE A 140 -7.93 8.73 -8.82
CA ILE A 140 -8.79 9.91 -9.05
C ILE A 140 -10.03 9.86 -8.14
N LYS A 141 -10.63 8.69 -7.93
CA LYS A 141 -11.80 8.55 -7.05
C LYS A 141 -11.49 8.96 -5.61
N VAL A 142 -10.25 8.79 -5.16
CA VAL A 142 -9.82 9.17 -3.80
C VAL A 142 -9.92 10.68 -3.57
N ILE A 143 -9.91 11.51 -4.62
CA ILE A 143 -10.14 12.96 -4.48
C ILE A 143 -11.52 13.25 -3.85
N GLY A 144 -12.53 12.41 -4.12
CA GLY A 144 -13.85 12.54 -3.51
C GLY A 144 -14.00 11.84 -2.15
N ASN A 145 -12.89 11.56 -1.45
CA ASN A 145 -12.93 10.97 -0.11
C ASN A 145 -13.33 12.03 0.94
N GLU A 146 -14.13 11.63 1.93
CA GLU A 146 -14.58 12.49 3.02
C GLU A 146 -13.44 12.91 3.97
N ASP A 147 -12.38 12.10 4.06
CA ASP A 147 -11.18 12.43 4.82
C ASP A 147 -10.33 13.46 4.06
N ILE A 148 -10.29 14.70 4.59
CA ILE A 148 -9.59 15.84 3.98
C ILE A 148 -8.09 15.55 3.70
N PRO A 149 -7.31 14.98 4.63
CA PRO A 149 -5.91 14.61 4.34
C PRO A 149 -5.77 13.65 3.17
N THR A 150 -6.66 12.65 3.08
CA THR A 150 -6.66 11.65 2.00
C THR A 150 -7.02 12.27 0.65
N SER A 151 -8.09 13.05 0.58
CA SER A 151 -8.50 13.73 -0.66
C SER A 151 -7.47 14.74 -1.14
N THR A 152 -6.89 15.53 -0.22
CA THR A 152 -5.82 16.50 -0.53
C THR A 152 -4.61 15.80 -1.12
N ARG A 153 -4.15 14.71 -0.51
CA ARG A 153 -2.99 13.96 -1.02
C ARG A 153 -3.26 13.35 -2.40
N ALA A 154 -4.48 12.85 -2.64
CA ALA A 154 -4.86 12.34 -3.95
C ALA A 154 -4.89 13.43 -5.02
N ALA A 155 -5.37 14.63 -4.68
CA ALA A 155 -5.34 15.78 -5.57
C ALA A 155 -3.89 16.18 -5.89
N ASP A 156 -3.03 16.30 -4.88
CA ASP A 156 -1.60 16.61 -5.05
C ASP A 156 -0.90 15.58 -5.93
N PHE A 157 -1.23 14.30 -5.75
CA PHE A 157 -0.71 13.23 -6.59
C PHE A 157 -1.12 13.40 -8.06
N VAL A 158 -2.40 13.67 -8.34
CA VAL A 158 -2.89 13.91 -9.71
C VAL A 158 -2.23 15.15 -10.32
N VAL A 159 -2.01 16.20 -9.55
CA VAL A 159 -1.27 17.39 -10.00
C VAL A 159 0.16 17.03 -10.40
N LYS A 160 0.88 16.23 -9.60
CA LYS A 160 2.24 15.76 -9.94
C LYS A 160 2.26 14.91 -11.20
N ILE A 161 1.25 14.06 -11.41
CA ILE A 161 1.11 13.31 -12.67
C ILE A 161 0.92 14.27 -13.86
N ALA A 162 0.14 15.34 -13.68
CA ALA A 162 -0.11 16.36 -14.70
C ALA A 162 1.13 17.16 -15.12
N GLU A 163 2.20 17.16 -14.33
CA GLU A 163 3.47 17.80 -14.70
C GLU A 163 4.15 17.06 -15.86
N ASN A 164 3.81 15.78 -16.10
CA ASN A 164 4.23 15.04 -17.28
C ASN A 164 3.22 15.19 -18.43
N PRO A 165 3.65 15.38 -19.70
CA PRO A 165 2.72 15.54 -20.83
C PRO A 165 1.74 14.39 -21.02
N ASN A 166 2.17 13.14 -20.84
CA ASN A 166 1.30 11.96 -20.94
C ASN A 166 0.30 11.93 -19.79
N GLY A 167 0.74 12.30 -18.58
CA GLY A 167 -0.12 12.44 -17.41
C GLY A 167 -1.17 13.54 -17.59
N LEU A 168 -0.77 14.70 -18.11
CA LEU A 168 -1.67 15.80 -18.42
C LEU A 168 -2.72 15.39 -19.45
N GLN A 169 -2.28 14.75 -20.54
CA GLN A 169 -3.18 14.26 -21.59
C GLN A 169 -4.18 13.26 -21.02
N ALA A 170 -3.76 12.37 -20.13
CA ALA A 170 -4.65 11.41 -19.49
C ALA A 170 -5.74 12.08 -18.64
N ILE A 171 -5.43 13.17 -17.91
CA ILE A 171 -6.43 13.91 -17.13
C ILE A 171 -7.54 14.47 -18.02
N PHE A 172 -7.17 14.98 -19.19
CA PHE A 172 -8.10 15.60 -20.12
C PHE A 172 -8.76 14.62 -21.10
N ASP A 173 -8.56 13.31 -20.93
CA ASP A 173 -9.35 12.32 -21.66
C ASP A 173 -10.83 12.42 -21.24
N THR A 174 -11.74 12.22 -22.20
CA THR A 174 -13.18 12.40 -22.02
C THR A 174 -13.72 11.56 -20.86
N ARG A 175 -13.22 10.32 -20.71
CA ARG A 175 -13.56 9.43 -19.59
C ARG A 175 -13.14 9.99 -18.24
N ARG A 176 -11.95 10.61 -18.17
CA ARG A 176 -11.34 11.11 -16.94
C ARG A 176 -11.96 12.43 -16.50
N ILE A 177 -12.30 13.30 -17.45
CA ILE A 177 -13.12 14.50 -17.20
C ILE A 177 -14.49 14.11 -16.65
N ALA A 178 -15.19 13.14 -17.28
CA ALA A 178 -16.47 12.67 -16.78
C ALA A 178 -16.36 12.18 -15.33
N ARG A 179 -15.29 11.45 -15.01
CA ARG A 179 -15.04 10.96 -13.65
C ARG A 179 -14.80 12.07 -12.64
N LEU A 180 -14.06 13.12 -13.01
CA LEU A 180 -13.85 14.29 -12.14
C LEU A 180 -15.16 15.06 -11.91
N ASN A 181 -16.00 15.18 -12.94
CA ASN A 181 -17.31 15.82 -12.82
C ASN A 181 -18.24 15.06 -11.85
N GLU A 182 -18.26 13.72 -11.91
CA GLU A 182 -19.02 12.88 -10.96
C GLU A 182 -18.65 13.13 -9.49
N LEU A 183 -17.42 13.60 -9.20
CA LEU A 183 -17.01 13.91 -7.83
C LEU A 183 -17.70 15.17 -7.28
N SER A 184 -18.14 16.08 -8.15
CA SER A 184 -18.84 17.31 -7.76
C SER A 184 -20.33 17.11 -7.48
N GLU A 185 -20.87 15.94 -7.83
CA GLU A 185 -22.29 15.58 -7.66
C GLU A 185 -22.56 14.80 -6.36
N ARG A 186 -21.51 14.55 -5.57
CA ARG A 186 -21.56 13.84 -4.28
C ARG A 186 -21.58 14.81 -3.11
#